data_AF-A0A9D1QF77-F1
#
_entry.id   AF-A0A9D1QF77-F1
#
_cell.length_a   1.000
_cell.length_b   1.000
_cell.length_c   1.000
_cell.angle_alpha   90.00
_cell.angle_beta   90.00
_cell.angle_gamma   90.00
#
_symmetry.space_group_name_H-M   'P 1'
#
loop_
_entity.id
_entity.type
_entity.pdbx_description
1 polymer ?
#
loop_
_entity_poly.entity_id
_entity_poly.type
_entity_poly.pdbx_seq_one_letter_code
_entity_poly.pdbx_strand_id
1 'polypeptide(L)'
;MNKLTFPLLLSLAGVALLSGCKKESNGSTPEPGTLVTPRIAALEETLSFSGALEIYPCKAGTTLYYGNYYNSQLSFVDAMYTIANGDVSTALRPMTLPIGEYNMIYWGVSQAQQGVSYAAGAVRDPSISLNQDLSTQSYTLRKYSGSDTTYYPVYDFVFATQPVDIGSQDIAVTLHRVVAGLSVVLQKDDNTQLDSEIASINAMVGGVSNGLNFATGEATGQPWRTVRFPLSLSDDNMTASNPVVLLFPTTENPPLKVVLTLKDGTTRTYRSTLANTLSANTKLTVTINIGTIFDSETEAGGFEVNQWDEKTETITPTAE
;
A
#
# COMPACT_ATOMS: atom_id res chain seq x y z
N MET A 1 -31.48 25.90 47.30
CA MET A 1 -32.24 25.48 48.51
C MET A 1 -33.72 25.57 48.20
N ASN A 2 -34.37 24.43 47.97
CA ASN A 2 -35.75 24.21 48.36
C ASN A 2 -35.97 22.69 48.38
N LYS A 3 -36.07 22.19 49.61
CA LYS A 3 -36.35 20.79 49.94
C LYS A 3 -37.86 20.61 49.85
N LEU A 4 -38.31 19.56 49.18
CA LEU A 4 -39.59 18.93 49.51
C LEU A 4 -39.36 17.42 49.49
N THR A 5 -39.62 16.81 50.65
CA THR A 5 -39.41 15.41 50.98
C THR A 5 -40.74 14.76 51.33
N PHE A 6 -40.77 13.43 51.15
CA PHE A 6 -41.73 12.40 51.63
C PHE A 6 -43.00 12.16 50.80
N PRO A 7 -43.57 10.90 50.78
CA PRO A 7 -43.15 9.67 51.46
C PRO A 7 -42.88 8.45 50.53
N LEU A 8 -42.13 7.53 51.14
CA LEU A 8 -41.96 6.11 50.85
C LEU A 8 -43.30 5.34 50.93
N LEU A 9 -43.58 4.46 49.98
CA LEU A 9 -44.61 3.41 50.09
C LEU A 9 -43.99 2.06 49.67
N LEU A 10 -43.76 1.22 50.68
CA LEU A 10 -43.47 -0.21 50.55
C LEU A 10 -44.76 -0.92 50.12
N SER A 11 -44.69 -1.75 49.07
CA SER A 11 -45.62 -2.87 48.91
C SER A 11 -44.91 -4.09 48.35
N LEU A 12 -45.28 -5.22 48.94
CA LEU A 12 -44.66 -6.53 48.98
C LEU A 12 -44.98 -7.40 47.74
N ALA A 13 -44.08 -8.34 47.45
CA ALA A 13 -44.32 -9.69 46.92
C ALA A 13 -44.72 -9.89 45.44
N GLY A 14 -43.93 -10.72 44.76
CA GLY A 14 -44.28 -11.32 43.46
C GLY A 14 -43.12 -12.07 42.81
N VAL A 15 -42.64 -13.15 43.42
CA VAL A 15 -41.78 -14.13 42.73
C VAL A 15 -42.68 -14.95 41.81
N ALA A 16 -42.51 -14.78 40.50
CA ALA A 16 -43.09 -15.69 39.49
C ALA A 16 -41.93 -16.43 38.81
N LEU A 17 -41.69 -17.66 39.26
CA LEU A 17 -40.97 -18.67 38.49
C LEU A 17 -41.88 -19.08 37.33
N LEU A 18 -41.52 -18.69 36.11
CA LEU A 18 -42.02 -19.33 34.90
C LEU A 18 -40.89 -20.15 34.29
N SER A 19 -40.88 -21.42 34.66
CA SER A 19 -40.30 -22.51 33.89
C SER A 19 -40.96 -22.55 32.50
N GLY A 20 -40.19 -22.29 31.44
CA GLY A 20 -40.64 -22.36 30.07
C GLY A 20 -39.54 -22.84 29.14
N CYS A 21 -39.59 -24.13 28.81
CA CYS A 21 -38.93 -24.87 27.73
C CYS A 21 -37.66 -24.28 27.09
N LYS A 22 -36.52 -24.88 27.49
CA LYS A 22 -35.30 -24.97 26.69
C LYS A 22 -35.66 -25.66 25.36
N LYS A 23 -35.76 -24.88 24.27
CA LYS A 23 -35.86 -25.42 22.91
C LYS A 23 -34.43 -25.45 22.36
N GLU A 24 -33.84 -26.64 22.29
CA GLU A 24 -32.62 -26.85 21.54
C GLU A 24 -32.93 -26.58 20.06
N SER A 25 -32.57 -25.40 19.57
CA SER A 25 -32.52 -25.13 18.13
C SER A 25 -31.16 -25.56 17.63
N ASN A 26 -31.09 -26.78 17.11
CA ASN A 26 -29.99 -27.21 16.26
C ASN A 26 -29.88 -26.26 15.06
N GLY A 27 -28.72 -25.61 14.94
CA GLY A 27 -28.17 -24.98 13.74
C GLY A 27 -29.13 -24.12 12.91
N SER A 28 -29.39 -22.88 13.36
CA SER A 28 -29.91 -21.84 12.47
C SER A 28 -28.90 -20.70 12.39
N THR A 29 -28.54 -20.35 11.16
CA THR A 29 -27.84 -19.11 10.82
C THR A 29 -28.58 -17.95 11.48
N PRO A 30 -27.92 -17.05 12.22
CA PRO A 30 -28.61 -15.90 12.82
C PRO A 30 -29.33 -15.11 11.71
N GLU A 31 -30.61 -14.78 11.93
CA GLU A 31 -31.34 -13.89 11.03
C GLU A 31 -30.51 -12.61 10.86
N PRO A 32 -30.24 -12.16 9.62
CA PRO A 32 -29.49 -10.94 9.43
C PRO A 32 -30.28 -9.81 10.07
N GLY A 33 -29.74 -9.24 11.15
CA GLY A 33 -30.17 -7.93 11.62
C GLY A 33 -30.17 -6.96 10.43
N THR A 34 -30.94 -5.86 10.53
CA THR A 34 -31.07 -4.87 9.46
C THR A 34 -29.71 -4.55 8.83
N LEU A 35 -29.55 -4.95 7.56
CA LEU A 35 -28.35 -4.69 6.79
C LEU A 35 -28.36 -3.23 6.32
N VAL A 36 -27.22 -2.56 6.45
CA VAL A 36 -27.06 -1.17 6.04
C VAL A 36 -25.83 -1.01 5.16
N THR A 37 -25.89 -0.03 4.27
CA THR A 37 -24.79 0.40 3.41
C THR A 37 -24.46 1.86 3.75
N PRO A 38 -23.39 2.12 4.52
CA PRO A 38 -23.03 3.48 4.89
C PRO A 38 -22.49 4.26 3.68
N ARG A 39 -22.58 5.60 3.73
CA ARG A 39 -21.81 6.45 2.82
C ARG A 39 -20.34 6.44 3.22
N ILE A 40 -19.48 6.56 2.24
CA ILE A 40 -18.02 6.55 2.40
C ILE A 40 -17.43 7.80 1.75
N ALA A 41 -16.52 8.43 2.45
CA ALA A 41 -15.59 9.43 1.95
C ALA A 41 -14.16 9.06 2.36
N ALA A 42 -13.18 9.39 1.53
CA ALA A 42 -11.79 9.07 1.78
C ALA A 42 -10.85 10.26 1.49
N LEU A 43 -9.91 10.47 2.39
CA LEU A 43 -8.76 11.34 2.19
C LEU A 43 -7.50 10.50 2.03
N GLU A 44 -6.50 11.06 1.38
CA GLU A 44 -5.12 10.57 1.37
C GLU A 44 -4.26 11.64 2.03
N GLU A 45 -3.69 11.32 3.19
CA GLU A 45 -3.03 12.28 4.07
C GLU A 45 -3.93 13.50 4.39
N THR A 46 -3.77 14.59 3.65
CA THR A 46 -4.56 15.83 3.81
C THR A 46 -5.34 16.20 2.56
N LEU A 47 -5.23 15.39 1.49
CA LEU A 47 -5.84 15.65 0.18
C LEU A 47 -7.01 14.71 -0.07
N SER A 48 -7.89 15.09 -0.98
CA SER A 48 -8.96 14.22 -1.46
C SER A 48 -8.39 12.99 -2.17
N PHE A 49 -8.73 11.79 -1.70
CA PHE A 49 -8.28 10.54 -2.31
C PHE A 49 -8.95 10.33 -3.68
N SER A 50 -8.19 9.81 -4.64
CA SER A 50 -8.73 9.30 -5.91
C SER A 50 -8.05 7.98 -6.23
N GLY A 51 -8.85 6.94 -6.50
CA GLY A 51 -8.31 5.61 -6.73
C GLY A 51 -9.28 4.48 -6.42
N ALA A 52 -8.76 3.26 -6.40
CA ALA A 52 -9.50 2.08 -5.94
C ALA A 52 -9.41 1.98 -4.42
N LEU A 53 -10.51 1.63 -3.76
CA LEU A 53 -10.58 1.44 -2.32
C LEU A 53 -11.26 0.10 -2.01
N GLU A 54 -10.54 -0.76 -1.30
CA GLU A 54 -11.00 -2.03 -0.74
C GLU A 54 -11.16 -1.88 0.77
N ILE A 55 -12.26 -2.40 1.32
CA ILE A 55 -12.59 -2.30 2.75
C ILE A 55 -12.90 -3.70 3.26
N TYR A 56 -12.21 -4.07 4.33
CA TYR A 56 -12.28 -5.38 4.97
C TYR A 56 -12.84 -5.22 6.39
N PRO A 57 -14.14 -5.49 6.59
CA PRO A 57 -14.74 -5.46 7.91
C PRO A 57 -14.21 -6.60 8.77
N CYS A 58 -13.68 -6.27 9.94
CA CYS A 58 -13.29 -7.21 10.98
C CYS A 58 -14.19 -7.08 12.21
N LYS A 59 -14.24 -8.14 13.02
CA LYS A 59 -14.98 -8.09 14.30
C LYS A 59 -14.40 -6.99 15.19
N ALA A 60 -15.26 -6.28 15.90
CA ALA A 60 -14.89 -5.17 16.80
C ALA A 60 -13.64 -5.49 17.65
N GLY A 61 -12.68 -4.56 17.63
CA GLY A 61 -11.44 -4.67 18.41
C GLY A 61 -10.48 -5.79 17.97
N THR A 62 -10.68 -6.40 16.79
CA THR A 62 -9.84 -7.49 16.28
C THR A 62 -9.48 -7.31 14.81
N THR A 63 -8.57 -8.16 14.34
CA THR A 63 -8.21 -8.37 12.92
C THR A 63 -8.87 -9.61 12.32
N LEU A 64 -9.84 -10.22 13.03
CA LEU A 64 -10.59 -11.37 12.54
C LEU A 64 -11.59 -10.92 11.49
N TYR A 65 -11.36 -11.30 10.25
CA TYR A 65 -12.19 -10.90 9.13
C TYR A 65 -13.63 -11.37 9.29
N TYR A 66 -14.56 -10.43 9.25
CA TYR A 66 -15.98 -10.70 9.35
C TYR A 66 -16.58 -11.08 7.99
N GLY A 67 -16.16 -10.41 6.92
CA GLY A 67 -16.74 -10.53 5.59
C GLY A 67 -17.60 -9.33 5.20
N ASN A 68 -18.27 -9.44 4.05
CA ASN A 68 -19.23 -8.47 3.55
C ASN A 68 -20.49 -9.20 3.08
N TYR A 69 -21.67 -8.60 3.25
CA TYR A 69 -22.89 -9.17 2.67
C TYR A 69 -23.00 -8.80 1.18
N TYR A 70 -23.27 -9.82 0.36
CA TYR A 70 -23.60 -9.66 -1.05
C TYR A 70 -24.84 -10.50 -1.36
N ASN A 71 -25.86 -9.90 -1.98
CA ASN A 71 -27.16 -10.56 -2.19
C ASN A 71 -27.73 -11.21 -0.91
N SER A 72 -27.63 -10.50 0.22
CA SER A 72 -28.08 -10.95 1.55
C SER A 72 -27.38 -12.22 2.08
N GLN A 73 -26.24 -12.61 1.49
CA GLN A 73 -25.40 -13.69 1.98
C GLN A 73 -24.06 -13.15 2.44
N LEU A 74 -23.61 -13.60 3.61
CA LEU A 74 -22.27 -13.27 4.09
C LEU A 74 -21.23 -13.97 3.22
N SER A 75 -20.26 -13.20 2.73
CA SER A 75 -19.21 -13.67 1.84
C SER A 75 -17.84 -13.20 2.30
N PHE A 76 -16.79 -13.94 1.92
CA PHE A 76 -15.40 -13.54 2.15
C PHE A 76 -14.95 -12.41 1.21
N VAL A 77 -15.73 -12.12 0.17
CA VAL A 77 -15.42 -11.03 -0.75
C VAL A 77 -15.58 -9.69 0.01
N ASP A 78 -14.60 -8.81 -0.08
CA ASP A 78 -14.52 -7.51 0.61
C ASP A 78 -15.55 -6.49 0.09
N ALA A 79 -15.43 -5.21 0.43
CA ALA A 79 -16.15 -4.14 -0.24
C ALA A 79 -15.20 -3.34 -1.13
N MET A 80 -15.63 -2.97 -2.33
CA MET A 80 -14.78 -2.35 -3.34
C MET A 80 -15.45 -1.16 -4.01
N TYR A 81 -14.73 -0.05 -4.00
CA TYR A 81 -15.17 1.25 -4.49
C TYR A 81 -14.13 1.88 -5.42
N THR A 82 -14.61 2.73 -6.32
CA THR A 82 -13.78 3.74 -6.98
C THR A 82 -14.13 5.09 -6.37
N ILE A 83 -13.11 5.76 -5.82
CA ILE A 83 -13.22 7.09 -5.21
C ILE A 83 -12.67 8.11 -6.19
N ALA A 84 -13.38 9.22 -6.35
CA ALA A 84 -12.92 10.37 -7.12
C ALA A 84 -13.08 11.64 -6.28
N ASN A 85 -11.97 12.36 -6.09
CA ASN A 85 -11.92 13.59 -5.29
C ASN A 85 -12.51 13.45 -3.86
N GLY A 86 -12.31 12.28 -3.26
CA GLY A 86 -12.70 11.94 -1.90
C GLY A 86 -14.09 11.36 -1.73
N ASP A 87 -14.91 11.38 -2.79
CA ASP A 87 -16.27 10.84 -2.79
C ASP A 87 -16.36 9.54 -3.61
N VAL A 88 -17.32 8.68 -3.27
CA VAL A 88 -17.63 7.47 -4.05
C VAL A 88 -18.11 7.87 -5.45
N SER A 89 -17.30 7.55 -6.47
CA SER A 89 -17.71 7.64 -7.87
C SER A 89 -18.51 6.40 -8.28
N THR A 90 -18.04 5.22 -7.88
CA THR A 90 -18.67 3.93 -8.23
C THR A 90 -18.54 2.96 -7.07
N ALA A 91 -19.64 2.30 -6.70
CA ALA A 91 -19.64 1.18 -5.75
C ALA A 91 -19.70 -0.15 -6.52
N LEU A 92 -18.53 -0.70 -6.85
CA LEU A 92 -18.43 -1.96 -7.59
C LEU A 92 -18.95 -3.13 -6.75
N ARG A 93 -18.69 -3.07 -5.44
CA ARG A 93 -19.22 -3.98 -4.44
C ARG A 93 -19.43 -3.20 -3.14
N PRO A 94 -20.64 -2.70 -2.88
CA PRO A 94 -20.88 -1.88 -1.70
C PRO A 94 -20.69 -2.70 -0.42
N MET A 95 -20.17 -2.03 0.60
CA MET A 95 -20.13 -2.53 1.96
C MET A 95 -21.55 -2.61 2.52
N THR A 96 -21.98 -3.81 2.86
CA THR A 96 -23.30 -4.10 3.40
C THR A 96 -23.11 -4.97 4.63
N LEU A 97 -23.47 -4.44 5.79
CA LEU A 97 -23.21 -5.07 7.09
C LEU A 97 -24.43 -4.92 8.00
N PRO A 98 -24.62 -5.85 8.95
CA PRO A 98 -25.51 -5.62 10.08
C PRO A 98 -25.09 -4.37 10.86
N ILE A 99 -26.07 -3.74 11.52
CA ILE A 99 -25.81 -2.68 12.51
C ILE A 99 -24.93 -3.23 13.64
N GLY A 100 -23.90 -2.48 14.02
CA GLY A 100 -23.00 -2.82 15.11
C GLY A 100 -21.58 -2.30 14.91
N GLU A 101 -20.71 -2.61 15.88
CA GLU A 101 -19.31 -2.18 15.88
C GLU A 101 -18.42 -3.13 15.07
N TYR A 102 -17.53 -2.56 14.27
CA TYR A 102 -16.54 -3.25 13.46
C TYR A 102 -15.20 -2.54 13.55
N ASN A 103 -14.11 -3.30 13.39
CA ASN A 103 -12.83 -2.71 13.05
C ASN A 103 -12.65 -2.80 11.54
N MET A 104 -12.44 -1.68 10.87
CA MET A 104 -12.30 -1.64 9.41
C MET A 104 -10.83 -1.58 9.03
N ILE A 105 -10.42 -2.41 8.08
CA ILE A 105 -9.12 -2.33 7.40
C ILE A 105 -9.36 -1.80 5.99
N TYR A 106 -8.63 -0.76 5.60
CA TYR A 106 -8.76 -0.10 4.30
C TYR A 106 -7.46 -0.26 3.51
N TRP A 107 -7.57 -0.72 2.28
CA TRP A 107 -6.48 -0.74 1.31
C TRP A 107 -6.89 0.06 0.08
N GLY A 108 -6.10 1.07 -0.25
CA GLY A 108 -6.30 1.87 -1.44
C GLY A 108 -5.13 1.72 -2.41
N VAL A 109 -5.44 1.81 -3.71
CA VAL A 109 -4.44 2.06 -4.74
C VAL A 109 -4.68 3.47 -5.27
N SER A 110 -3.77 4.37 -4.92
CA SER A 110 -3.86 5.78 -5.30
C SER A 110 -3.65 5.97 -6.80
N GLN A 111 -4.43 6.88 -7.38
CA GLN A 111 -4.21 7.40 -8.72
C GLN A 111 -3.68 8.83 -8.58
N ALA A 112 -2.37 9.01 -8.74
CA ALA A 112 -1.78 10.34 -8.77
C ALA A 112 -2.51 11.25 -9.78
N GLN A 113 -2.88 12.45 -9.32
CA GLN A 113 -3.54 13.45 -10.15
C GLN A 113 -2.66 14.04 -11.28
N GLN A 114 -1.36 13.71 -11.33
CA GLN A 114 -0.36 14.35 -12.20
C GLN A 114 0.46 13.40 -13.09
N GLY A 115 -0.19 12.44 -13.75
CA GLY A 115 0.43 11.75 -14.90
C GLY A 115 1.63 10.84 -14.58
N VAL A 116 1.81 10.46 -13.31
CA VAL A 116 2.78 9.43 -12.92
C VAL A 116 2.27 8.09 -13.45
N SER A 117 2.94 7.52 -14.44
CA SER A 117 2.64 6.15 -14.88
C SER A 117 3.26 5.19 -13.87
N TYR A 118 2.42 4.54 -13.06
CA TYR A 118 2.85 3.44 -12.20
C TYR A 118 3.18 2.24 -13.09
N ALA A 119 4.41 2.21 -13.59
CA ALA A 119 4.85 1.22 -14.55
C ALA A 119 4.78 -0.19 -13.94
N ALA A 120 3.85 -1.00 -14.45
CA ALA A 120 3.77 -2.45 -14.24
C ALA A 120 3.91 -2.93 -12.77
N GLY A 121 3.21 -2.27 -11.84
CA GLY A 121 3.11 -2.74 -10.45
C GLY A 121 2.56 -4.17 -10.41
N ALA A 122 3.16 -5.03 -9.60
CA ALA A 122 2.67 -6.39 -9.43
C ALA A 122 3.04 -6.96 -8.04
N VAL A 123 2.02 -7.46 -7.36
CA VAL A 123 2.16 -8.15 -6.07
C VAL A 123 1.51 -9.53 -6.12
N ARG A 124 1.70 -10.30 -5.05
CA ARG A 124 0.85 -11.43 -4.72
C ARG A 124 -0.11 -10.99 -3.63
N ASP A 125 -1.39 -11.13 -3.91
CA ASP A 125 -2.45 -10.82 -2.98
C ASP A 125 -2.48 -11.82 -1.82
N PRO A 126 -2.88 -11.38 -0.61
CA PRO A 126 -3.12 -12.28 0.51
C PRO A 126 -4.29 -13.23 0.22
N SER A 127 -4.28 -14.38 0.90
CA SER A 127 -5.45 -15.26 0.91
C SER A 127 -6.42 -14.79 1.98
N ILE A 128 -7.64 -14.46 1.59
CA ILE A 128 -8.68 -13.93 2.49
C ILE A 128 -9.82 -14.95 2.66
N SER A 129 -10.21 -15.22 3.89
CA SER A 129 -11.31 -16.11 4.25
C SER A 129 -12.02 -15.65 5.53
N LEU A 130 -13.29 -16.03 5.68
CA LEU A 130 -14.09 -15.65 6.85
C LEU A 130 -13.46 -16.14 8.15
N ASN A 131 -13.48 -15.30 9.18
CA ASN A 131 -12.89 -15.52 10.50
C ASN A 131 -11.36 -15.71 10.52
N GLN A 132 -10.69 -15.45 9.41
CA GLN A 132 -9.22 -15.46 9.36
C GLN A 132 -8.66 -14.23 10.07
N ASP A 133 -7.58 -14.42 10.81
CA ASP A 133 -6.80 -13.32 11.35
C ASP A 133 -5.96 -12.68 10.24
N LEU A 134 -6.36 -11.49 9.83
CA LEU A 134 -5.70 -10.76 8.75
C LEU A 134 -4.31 -10.23 9.13
N SER A 135 -3.96 -10.17 10.43
CA SER A 135 -2.61 -9.82 10.86
C SER A 135 -1.57 -10.86 10.47
N THR A 136 -2.01 -12.07 10.14
CA THR A 136 -1.14 -13.17 9.65
C THR A 136 -0.95 -13.14 8.13
N GLN A 137 -1.59 -12.19 7.44
CA GLN A 137 -1.57 -12.06 5.99
C GLN A 137 -0.70 -10.88 5.55
N SER A 138 -0.28 -10.90 4.29
CA SER A 138 0.53 -9.82 3.72
C SER A 138 0.36 -9.75 2.21
N TYR A 139 0.40 -8.53 1.66
CA TYR A 139 0.80 -8.37 0.27
C TYR A 139 2.28 -8.71 0.15
N THR A 140 2.68 -9.44 -0.88
CA THR A 140 4.10 -9.78 -1.07
C THR A 140 4.59 -9.47 -2.48
N LEU A 141 5.88 -9.21 -2.62
CA LEU A 141 6.50 -8.92 -3.90
C LEU A 141 6.27 -10.07 -4.89
N ARG A 142 5.93 -9.73 -6.14
CA ARG A 142 5.86 -10.70 -7.22
C ARG A 142 7.24 -10.86 -7.85
N LYS A 143 7.74 -12.09 -7.85
CA LYS A 143 9.00 -12.45 -8.51
C LYS A 143 8.85 -12.44 -10.04
N TYR A 144 9.87 -11.98 -10.76
CA TYR A 144 9.96 -12.23 -12.20
C TYR A 144 10.00 -13.75 -12.48
N SER A 145 9.45 -14.18 -13.61
CA SER A 145 9.40 -15.58 -14.00
C SER A 145 10.77 -16.13 -14.40
N GLY A 146 10.96 -17.44 -14.28
CA GLY A 146 12.18 -18.14 -14.71
C GLY A 146 13.27 -18.14 -13.63
N SER A 147 14.53 -18.08 -14.06
CA SER A 147 15.71 -18.08 -13.17
C SER A 147 16.06 -16.71 -12.58
N ASP A 148 15.36 -15.65 -12.99
CA ASP A 148 15.53 -14.29 -12.44
C ASP A 148 15.29 -14.31 -10.93
N THR A 149 16.14 -13.68 -10.13
CA THR A 149 15.98 -13.58 -8.67
C THR A 149 15.36 -12.25 -8.23
N THR A 150 15.05 -11.37 -9.18
CA THR A 150 14.49 -10.04 -8.95
C THR A 150 12.96 -10.04 -8.95
N TYR A 151 12.39 -8.94 -8.47
CA TYR A 151 10.96 -8.73 -8.25
C TYR A 151 10.46 -7.49 -8.99
N TYR A 152 9.16 -7.46 -9.28
CA TYR A 152 8.49 -6.31 -9.88
C TYR A 152 8.33 -5.15 -8.87
N PRO A 153 8.21 -3.90 -9.35
CA PRO A 153 7.66 -2.79 -8.57
C PRO A 153 6.25 -3.11 -8.05
N VAL A 154 5.75 -2.29 -7.11
CA VAL A 154 4.42 -2.46 -6.49
C VAL A 154 3.46 -1.33 -6.89
N TYR A 155 2.23 -1.40 -6.43
CA TYR A 155 1.23 -0.34 -6.61
C TYR A 155 1.40 0.79 -5.60
N ASP A 156 0.79 1.95 -5.85
CA ASP A 156 0.75 3.07 -4.91
C ASP A 156 -0.22 2.81 -3.76
N PHE A 157 0.20 1.94 -2.84
CA PHE A 157 -0.62 1.53 -1.72
C PHE A 157 -0.76 2.61 -0.66
N VAL A 158 -2.00 2.85 -0.28
CA VAL A 158 -2.39 3.64 0.89
C VAL A 158 -3.22 2.76 1.82
N PHE A 159 -3.17 3.03 3.11
CA PHE A 159 -3.68 2.14 4.14
C PHE A 159 -4.29 2.93 5.30
N ALA A 160 -5.33 2.37 5.92
CA ALA A 160 -5.81 2.82 7.22
C ALA A 160 -6.47 1.69 8.00
N THR A 161 -6.62 1.90 9.31
CA THR A 161 -7.56 1.14 10.13
C THR A 161 -8.41 2.09 10.95
N GLN A 162 -9.68 1.74 11.15
CA GLN A 162 -10.60 2.58 11.92
C GLN A 162 -11.71 1.74 12.56
N PRO A 163 -11.96 1.86 13.87
CA PRO A 163 -13.19 1.34 14.48
C PRO A 163 -14.39 2.16 14.00
N VAL A 164 -15.45 1.48 13.58
CA VAL A 164 -16.67 2.09 13.03
C VAL A 164 -17.90 1.43 13.65
N ASP A 165 -18.85 2.25 14.10
CA ASP A 165 -20.20 1.81 14.45
C ASP A 165 -21.13 1.96 13.24
N ILE A 166 -21.54 0.83 12.68
CA ILE A 166 -22.38 0.73 11.49
C ILE A 166 -23.83 0.97 11.87
N GLY A 167 -24.48 1.95 11.23
CA GLY A 167 -25.87 2.32 11.45
C GLY A 167 -26.07 3.64 12.21
N SER A 168 -24.99 4.23 12.75
CA SER A 168 -25.03 5.50 13.48
C SER A 168 -24.37 6.68 12.74
N GLN A 169 -23.49 6.42 11.76
CA GLN A 169 -22.70 7.45 11.10
C GLN A 169 -22.32 7.10 9.65
N ASP A 170 -22.07 8.14 8.85
CA ASP A 170 -21.34 8.04 7.59
C ASP A 170 -19.84 7.83 7.89
N ILE A 171 -19.12 7.17 6.99
CA ILE A 171 -17.71 6.82 7.18
C ILE A 171 -16.83 7.82 6.43
N ALA A 172 -15.94 8.48 7.15
CA ALA A 172 -14.83 9.24 6.58
C ALA A 172 -13.52 8.63 7.09
N VAL A 173 -12.64 8.24 6.17
CA VAL A 173 -11.33 7.63 6.47
C VAL A 173 -10.20 8.47 5.88
N THR A 174 -9.09 8.58 6.61
CA THR A 174 -7.84 9.15 6.08
C THR A 174 -6.86 8.02 5.86
N LEU A 175 -6.47 7.82 4.60
CA LEU A 175 -5.52 6.80 4.17
C LEU A 175 -4.11 7.37 4.18
N HIS A 176 -3.15 6.56 4.62
CA HIS A 176 -1.74 6.93 4.67
C HIS A 176 -0.93 6.08 3.70
N ARG A 177 0.00 6.70 2.99
CA ARG A 177 0.81 5.96 2.02
C ARG A 177 1.83 5.06 2.72
N VAL A 178 1.87 3.79 2.33
CA VAL A 178 2.71 2.74 2.96
C VAL A 178 3.87 2.25 2.09
N VAL A 179 4.08 2.90 0.95
CA VAL A 179 5.11 2.61 -0.05
C VAL A 179 6.04 3.80 -0.23
N ALA A 180 7.18 3.57 -0.86
CA ALA A 180 8.17 4.58 -1.21
C ALA A 180 8.28 4.74 -2.73
N GLY A 181 8.48 5.96 -3.20
CA GLY A 181 8.74 6.28 -4.60
C GLY A 181 10.24 6.36 -4.91
N LEU A 182 10.66 5.86 -6.07
CA LEU A 182 12.03 6.00 -6.57
C LEU A 182 12.02 6.42 -8.03
N SER A 183 12.74 7.49 -8.34
CA SER A 183 13.07 7.90 -9.71
C SER A 183 14.58 7.83 -9.89
N VAL A 184 15.03 7.23 -10.96
CA VAL A 184 16.45 7.13 -11.33
C VAL A 184 16.65 7.86 -12.64
N VAL A 185 17.67 8.69 -12.70
CA VAL A 185 18.16 9.36 -13.91
C VAL A 185 19.62 8.96 -14.09
N LEU A 186 19.94 8.31 -15.20
CA LEU A 186 21.30 7.95 -15.59
C LEU A 186 21.77 8.92 -16.67
N GLN A 187 22.97 9.47 -16.51
CA GLN A 187 23.60 10.37 -17.49
C GLN A 187 25.12 10.22 -17.44
N LYS A 188 25.83 10.74 -18.43
CA LYS A 188 27.30 10.77 -18.39
C LYS A 188 27.83 12.00 -17.64
N ASP A 189 28.96 11.83 -16.97
CA ASP A 189 29.65 12.90 -16.22
C ASP A 189 30.06 14.07 -17.12
N ASP A 190 30.41 13.76 -18.37
CA ASP A 190 30.86 14.73 -19.37
C ASP A 190 29.70 15.42 -20.11
N ASN A 191 28.44 15.16 -19.71
CA ASN A 191 27.22 15.64 -20.37
C ASN A 191 27.19 15.31 -21.88
N THR A 192 27.79 14.19 -22.30
CA THR A 192 27.62 13.68 -23.67
C THR A 192 26.50 12.65 -23.75
N GLN A 193 26.09 12.32 -24.98
CA GLN A 193 25.07 11.30 -25.21
C GLN A 193 25.50 9.93 -24.69
N LEU A 194 24.56 9.20 -24.11
CA LEU A 194 24.69 7.78 -23.82
C LEU A 194 25.00 7.00 -25.10
N ASP A 195 25.74 5.91 -24.96
CA ASP A 195 26.22 5.12 -26.09
C ASP A 195 25.04 4.57 -26.91
N SER A 196 25.03 4.83 -28.23
CA SER A 196 24.00 4.35 -29.15
C SER A 196 23.94 2.82 -29.26
N GLU A 197 24.97 2.12 -28.79
CA GLU A 197 25.02 0.65 -28.73
C GLU A 197 24.29 0.06 -27.52
N ILE A 198 23.76 0.87 -26.61
CA ILE A 198 22.92 0.40 -25.51
C ILE A 198 21.61 -0.15 -26.07
N ALA A 199 21.33 -1.42 -25.81
CA ALA A 199 20.07 -2.08 -26.15
C ALA A 199 19.04 -1.99 -25.01
N SER A 200 19.47 -2.03 -23.74
CA SER A 200 18.59 -1.85 -22.59
C SER A 200 19.33 -1.41 -21.34
N ILE A 201 18.61 -0.79 -20.42
CA ILE A 201 19.12 -0.34 -19.13
C ILE A 201 18.14 -0.79 -18.05
N ASN A 202 18.63 -1.49 -17.02
CA ASN A 202 17.82 -1.91 -15.88
C ASN A 202 18.44 -1.41 -14.59
N ALA A 203 17.65 -0.74 -13.76
CA ALA A 203 17.99 -0.44 -12.38
C ALA A 203 17.47 -1.55 -11.45
N MET A 204 18.21 -1.81 -10.39
CA MET A 204 17.89 -2.79 -9.36
C MET A 204 18.18 -2.19 -8.00
N VAL A 205 17.19 -2.17 -7.11
CA VAL A 205 17.38 -1.73 -5.72
C VAL A 205 17.21 -2.92 -4.78
N GLY A 206 18.21 -3.14 -3.92
CA GLY A 206 18.22 -4.18 -2.90
C GLY A 206 17.61 -3.70 -1.59
N GLY A 207 17.58 -4.59 -0.58
CA GLY A 207 17.11 -4.23 0.75
C GLY A 207 15.60 -3.98 0.85
N VAL A 208 14.82 -4.28 -0.20
CA VAL A 208 13.36 -4.06 -0.23
C VAL A 208 12.67 -5.12 0.63
N SER A 209 11.73 -4.72 1.49
CA SER A 209 10.94 -5.68 2.27
C SER A 209 10.18 -6.66 1.36
N ASN A 210 9.96 -7.89 1.85
CA ASN A 210 9.24 -8.89 1.06
C ASN A 210 7.75 -8.57 0.88
N GLY A 211 7.18 -7.74 1.76
CA GLY A 211 5.75 -7.52 1.85
C GLY A 211 5.34 -6.38 2.79
N LEU A 212 4.03 -6.14 2.84
CA LEU A 212 3.35 -5.31 3.83
C LEU A 212 2.36 -6.16 4.61
N ASN A 213 2.36 -6.06 5.93
CA ASN A 213 1.38 -6.72 6.78
C ASN A 213 -0.02 -6.21 6.44
N PHE A 214 -0.98 -7.11 6.25
CA PHE A 214 -2.28 -6.74 5.74
C PHE A 214 -3.14 -5.96 6.75
N ALA A 215 -2.93 -6.17 8.05
CA ALA A 215 -3.72 -5.52 9.10
C ALA A 215 -3.07 -4.28 9.70
N THR A 216 -1.78 -4.04 9.43
CA THR A 216 -1.06 -2.86 9.94
C THR A 216 -0.51 -1.95 8.85
N GLY A 217 -0.42 -2.41 7.61
CA GLY A 217 0.21 -1.67 6.51
C GLY A 217 1.73 -1.58 6.62
N GLU A 218 2.34 -2.15 7.66
CA GLU A 218 3.76 -2.04 7.93
C GLU A 218 4.60 -3.00 7.08
N ALA A 219 5.81 -2.58 6.72
CA ALA A 219 6.75 -3.43 6.02
C ALA A 219 7.10 -4.68 6.83
N THR A 220 6.97 -5.85 6.20
CA THR A 220 7.47 -7.10 6.77
C THR A 220 8.99 -7.08 6.72
N GLY A 221 9.66 -7.60 7.75
CA GLY A 221 11.12 -7.70 7.75
C GLY A 221 11.67 -8.72 6.73
N GLN A 222 12.74 -9.41 7.13
CA GLN A 222 13.40 -10.43 6.32
C GLN A 222 12.42 -11.49 5.76
N PRO A 223 12.66 -12.03 4.55
CA PRO A 223 13.86 -11.84 3.73
C PRO A 223 13.81 -10.57 2.85
N TRP A 224 14.89 -9.81 2.80
CA TRP A 224 15.00 -8.68 1.86
C TRP A 224 15.13 -9.13 0.41
N ARG A 225 14.58 -8.34 -0.50
CA ARG A 225 14.47 -8.63 -1.94
C ARG A 225 15.15 -7.53 -2.76
N THR A 226 15.35 -7.85 -4.03
CA THR A 226 15.84 -6.91 -5.05
C THR A 226 14.74 -6.67 -6.06
N VAL A 227 14.28 -5.42 -6.17
CA VAL A 227 13.31 -5.02 -7.18
C VAL A 227 14.03 -4.48 -8.40
N ARG A 228 13.58 -4.87 -9.59
CA ARG A 228 14.15 -4.47 -10.89
C ARG A 228 13.12 -3.73 -11.73
N PHE A 229 13.56 -2.65 -12.35
CA PHE A 229 12.77 -1.85 -13.28
C PHE A 229 13.63 -1.29 -14.42
N PRO A 230 13.05 -1.12 -15.62
CA PRO A 230 13.77 -0.58 -16.78
C PRO A 230 13.93 0.94 -16.68
N LEU A 231 14.98 1.47 -17.32
CA LEU A 231 15.11 2.89 -17.65
C LEU A 231 14.90 3.08 -19.16
N SER A 232 14.25 4.18 -19.53
CA SER A 232 14.01 4.59 -20.91
C SER A 232 14.94 5.74 -21.29
N LEU A 233 15.58 5.62 -22.44
CA LEU A 233 16.40 6.71 -23.01
C LEU A 233 15.51 7.92 -23.34
N SER A 234 16.05 9.12 -23.12
CA SER A 234 15.48 10.36 -23.64
C SER A 234 15.63 10.44 -25.15
N ASP A 235 14.79 11.23 -25.82
CA ASP A 235 14.81 11.38 -27.29
C ASP A 235 16.15 11.88 -27.83
N ASP A 236 16.89 12.65 -27.04
CA ASP A 236 18.22 13.19 -27.35
C ASP A 236 19.38 12.27 -26.91
N ASN A 237 19.07 11.10 -26.34
CA ASN A 237 20.01 10.15 -25.73
C ASN A 237 20.92 10.74 -24.65
N MET A 238 20.58 11.90 -24.07
CA MET A 238 21.39 12.51 -23.00
C MET A 238 21.21 11.82 -21.66
N THR A 239 20.02 11.28 -21.40
CA THR A 239 19.69 10.61 -20.15
C THR A 239 18.93 9.31 -20.38
N ALA A 240 18.94 8.43 -19.39
CA ALA A 240 17.98 7.33 -19.28
C ALA A 240 17.29 7.43 -17.93
N SER A 241 15.96 7.37 -17.91
CA SER A 241 15.20 7.56 -16.68
C SER A 241 13.98 6.65 -16.58
N ASN A 242 13.37 6.60 -15.40
CA ASN A 242 12.07 5.97 -15.20
C ASN A 242 11.05 7.00 -14.68
N PRO A 243 9.76 6.84 -15.05
CA PRO A 243 8.67 7.35 -14.22
C PRO A 243 8.79 6.78 -12.81
N VAL A 244 8.31 7.50 -11.80
CA VAL A 244 8.40 7.08 -10.39
C VAL A 244 7.95 5.62 -10.24
N VAL A 245 8.85 4.74 -9.80
CA VAL A 245 8.49 3.37 -9.44
C VAL A 245 8.20 3.30 -7.96
N LEU A 246 7.24 2.44 -7.62
CA LEU A 246 6.75 2.27 -6.25
C LEU A 246 7.34 0.99 -5.68
N LEU A 247 7.82 1.08 -4.44
CA LEU A 247 8.54 0.02 -3.73
C LEU A 247 7.96 -0.13 -2.33
N PHE A 248 8.00 -1.34 -1.80
CA PHE A 248 7.87 -1.48 -0.35
C PHE A 248 9.10 -0.86 0.35
N PRO A 249 8.98 -0.44 1.61
CA PRO A 249 10.09 0.17 2.32
C PRO A 249 11.38 -0.66 2.35
N THR A 250 12.53 0.00 2.36
CA THR A 250 13.84 -0.66 2.36
C THR A 250 14.50 -0.68 3.73
N THR A 251 15.56 -1.49 3.84
CA THR A 251 16.58 -1.30 4.89
C THR A 251 17.29 0.04 4.76
N GLU A 252 18.06 0.39 5.79
CA GLU A 252 19.09 1.41 5.70
C GLU A 252 20.07 1.10 4.56
N ASN A 253 20.57 2.17 3.95
CA ASN A 253 21.56 2.15 2.89
C ASN A 253 21.34 1.05 1.84
N PRO A 254 20.19 1.05 1.13
CA PRO A 254 19.87 -0.02 0.20
C PRO A 254 20.85 -0.02 -1.00
N PRO A 255 21.34 -1.19 -1.42
CA PRO A 255 22.20 -1.30 -2.60
C PRO A 255 21.45 -0.88 -3.87
N LEU A 256 22.12 -0.14 -4.74
CA LEU A 256 21.64 0.19 -6.07
C LEU A 256 22.59 -0.40 -7.12
N LYS A 257 22.01 -1.07 -8.12
CA LYS A 257 22.76 -1.61 -9.26
C LYS A 257 22.08 -1.20 -10.56
N VAL A 258 22.86 -0.71 -11.51
CA VAL A 258 22.39 -0.44 -12.87
C VAL A 258 23.13 -1.36 -13.83
N VAL A 259 22.40 -2.08 -14.67
CA VAL A 259 22.95 -2.99 -15.68
C VAL A 259 22.57 -2.47 -17.05
N LEU A 260 23.57 -2.15 -17.85
CA LEU A 260 23.42 -1.79 -19.26
C LEU A 260 23.73 -3.03 -20.08
N THR A 261 22.88 -3.35 -21.03
CA THR A 261 23.12 -4.41 -22.01
C THR A 261 23.29 -3.76 -23.37
N LEU A 262 24.40 -4.02 -24.04
CA LEU A 262 24.69 -3.55 -25.39
C LEU A 262 24.02 -4.45 -26.44
N LYS A 263 23.91 -3.97 -27.68
CA LYS A 263 23.30 -4.72 -28.81
C LYS A 263 24.01 -6.03 -29.14
N ASP A 264 25.31 -6.13 -28.84
CA ASP A 264 26.10 -7.35 -29.00
C ASP A 264 25.90 -8.37 -27.86
N GLY A 265 25.10 -8.02 -26.84
CA GLY A 265 24.83 -8.85 -25.66
C GLY A 265 25.81 -8.62 -24.50
N THR A 266 26.84 -7.80 -24.67
CA THR A 266 27.76 -7.43 -23.59
C THR A 266 27.01 -6.66 -22.50
N THR A 267 27.31 -6.94 -21.23
CA THR A 267 26.73 -6.21 -20.10
C THR A 267 27.78 -5.37 -19.39
N ARG A 268 27.39 -4.16 -18.96
CA ARG A 268 28.17 -3.30 -18.07
C ARG A 268 27.37 -3.06 -16.81
N THR A 269 28.00 -3.20 -15.65
CA THR A 269 27.33 -3.10 -14.36
C THR A 269 27.92 -1.96 -13.55
N TYR A 270 27.06 -1.09 -13.05
CA TYR A 270 27.40 -0.01 -12.13
C TYR A 270 26.76 -0.32 -10.77
N ARG A 271 27.53 -0.19 -9.70
CA ARG A 271 27.06 -0.43 -8.33
C ARG A 271 27.29 0.78 -7.47
N SER A 272 26.33 1.03 -6.59
CA SER A 272 26.45 1.99 -5.50
C SER A 272 25.47 1.62 -4.38
N THR A 273 25.35 2.51 -3.41
CA THR A 273 24.45 2.39 -2.26
C THR A 273 23.74 3.73 -2.09
N LEU A 274 22.43 3.70 -1.86
CA LEU A 274 21.69 4.92 -1.54
C LEU A 274 22.05 5.37 -0.10
N ALA A 275 22.25 6.66 0.11
CA ALA A 275 22.38 7.25 1.43
C ALA A 275 21.05 7.23 2.18
N ASN A 276 19.94 7.32 1.44
CA ASN A 276 18.60 7.40 2.01
C ASN A 276 17.89 6.04 2.03
N THR A 277 17.35 5.68 3.20
CA THR A 277 16.32 4.66 3.33
C THR A 277 15.07 5.10 2.56
N LEU A 278 14.50 4.19 1.76
CA LEU A 278 13.20 4.41 1.13
C LEU A 278 12.11 4.03 2.14
N SER A 279 11.58 5.02 2.86
CA SER A 279 10.54 4.84 3.88
C SER A 279 9.14 5.08 3.31
N ALA A 280 8.12 4.58 3.99
CA ALA A 280 6.72 4.86 3.64
C ALA A 280 6.46 6.37 3.48
N ASN A 281 5.69 6.73 2.47
CA ASN A 281 5.35 8.12 2.11
C ASN A 281 6.54 9.02 1.73
N THR A 282 7.69 8.43 1.39
CA THR A 282 8.85 9.17 0.87
C THR A 282 9.03 8.94 -0.62
N LYS A 283 9.62 9.90 -1.31
CA LYS A 283 10.04 9.75 -2.70
C LYS A 283 11.48 10.23 -2.85
N LEU A 284 12.31 9.40 -3.47
CA LEU A 284 13.70 9.71 -3.75
C LEU A 284 13.91 9.84 -5.27
N THR A 285 14.54 10.94 -5.69
CA THR A 285 15.11 11.04 -7.04
C THR A 285 16.63 10.87 -6.95
N VAL A 286 17.16 9.94 -7.74
CA VAL A 286 18.58 9.60 -7.80
C VAL A 286 19.13 9.93 -9.17
N THR A 287 20.12 10.82 -9.24
CA THR A 287 20.89 11.05 -10.46
C THR A 287 22.20 10.28 -10.39
N ILE A 288 22.43 9.43 -11.37
CA ILE A 288 23.61 8.58 -11.52
C ILE A 288 24.44 9.14 -12.66
N ASN A 289 25.63 9.62 -12.33
CA ASN A 289 26.61 10.11 -13.28
C ASN A 289 27.58 8.95 -13.58
N ILE A 290 27.64 8.50 -14.84
CA ILE A 290 28.61 7.49 -15.30
C ILE A 290 29.74 8.13 -16.11
N GLY A 291 30.97 7.96 -15.65
CA GLY A 291 32.15 8.43 -16.37
C GLY A 291 32.40 7.70 -17.70
N THR A 292 33.21 8.31 -18.57
CA THR A 292 33.95 7.57 -19.59
C THR A 292 34.88 6.61 -18.88
N ILE A 293 34.76 5.30 -19.14
CA ILE A 293 35.56 4.20 -18.58
C ILE A 293 36.97 4.69 -18.19
N PHE A 294 37.19 4.94 -16.90
CA PHE A 294 38.37 4.63 -16.07
C PHE A 294 38.07 5.06 -14.63
N ASP A 295 38.53 4.25 -13.69
CA ASP A 295 38.36 4.38 -12.24
C ASP A 295 38.47 5.82 -11.72
N SER A 296 37.48 6.27 -10.94
CA SER A 296 37.64 6.67 -9.53
C SER A 296 36.43 7.45 -9.03
N GLU A 297 36.20 7.28 -7.73
CA GLU A 297 35.13 7.83 -6.89
C GLU A 297 34.95 9.35 -7.03
N THR A 298 33.70 9.84 -6.86
CA THR A 298 33.42 11.06 -6.06
C THR A 298 31.92 11.28 -5.81
N GLU A 299 31.61 11.79 -4.62
CA GLU A 299 30.28 12.06 -4.05
C GLU A 299 29.46 13.17 -4.75
N ALA A 300 28.13 13.19 -4.47
CA ALA A 300 27.37 14.34 -3.89
C ALA A 300 26.14 14.91 -4.65
N GLY A 301 24.97 14.91 -3.97
CA GLY A 301 24.11 16.09 -3.69
C GLY A 301 23.05 16.68 -4.68
N GLY A 302 21.80 16.86 -4.17
CA GLY A 302 20.76 17.92 -4.40
C GLY A 302 20.09 18.10 -5.80
N PHE A 303 18.86 18.59 -6.04
CA PHE A 303 17.62 19.04 -5.31
C PHE A 303 16.49 19.31 -6.37
N GLU A 304 15.21 19.08 -6.07
CA GLU A 304 13.97 19.89 -6.38
C GLU A 304 12.65 19.09 -6.19
N VAL A 305 11.56 19.81 -5.86
CA VAL A 305 10.40 19.38 -5.02
C VAL A 305 9.04 19.33 -5.76
N ASN A 306 8.14 18.36 -5.43
CA ASN A 306 6.67 18.45 -5.26
C ASN A 306 5.97 17.20 -4.61
N GLN A 307 5.13 17.45 -3.58
CA GLN A 307 4.06 16.59 -2.97
C GLN A 307 4.39 15.16 -2.48
N TRP A 308 5.58 14.93 -1.93
CA TRP A 308 5.94 13.80 -1.07
C TRP A 308 6.91 14.32 0.02
N ASP A 309 7.28 13.51 1.03
CA ASP A 309 8.52 13.78 1.79
C ASP A 309 9.70 13.50 0.85
N GLU A 310 10.00 14.48 0.00
CA GLU A 310 10.96 14.33 -1.09
C GLU A 310 12.40 14.54 -0.64
N LYS A 311 13.25 13.62 -1.12
CA LYS A 311 14.70 13.71 -0.98
C LYS A 311 15.33 13.53 -2.35
N THR A 312 16.53 14.05 -2.51
CA THR A 312 17.32 13.92 -3.74
C THR A 312 18.73 13.47 -3.42
N GLU A 313 19.28 12.61 -4.25
CA GLU A 313 20.63 12.09 -4.09
C GLU A 313 21.35 12.01 -5.45
N THR A 314 22.62 12.41 -5.49
CA THR A 314 23.48 12.29 -6.68
C THR A 314 24.63 11.36 -6.35
N ILE A 315 24.86 10.38 -7.22
CA ILE A 315 25.75 9.25 -6.98
C ILE A 315 26.65 9.03 -8.20
N THR A 316 27.96 8.89 -7.95
CA THR A 316 28.92 8.42 -8.96
C THR A 316 29.31 6.97 -8.61
N PRO A 317 28.82 5.96 -9.36
CA PRO A 317 29.03 4.56 -9.04
C PRO A 317 30.40 4.06 -9.53
N THR A 318 30.93 3.02 -8.89
CA THR A 318 32.12 2.31 -9.37
C THR A 318 31.73 1.33 -10.49
N ALA A 319 32.49 1.31 -11.59
CA ALA A 319 32.31 0.36 -12.68
C ALA A 319 33.09 -0.94 -12.41
N GLU A 320 32.48 -2.10 -12.70
CA GLU A 320 33.14 -3.42 -12.71
C GLU A 320 32.90 -4.14 -14.04
#